data_AF-A0A963Z2M3-F1
#
_entry.id   AF-A0A963Z2M3-F1
#
_cell.length_a   1.000
_cell.length_b   1.000
_cell.length_c   1.000
_cell.angle_alpha   90.00
_cell.angle_beta   90.00
_cell.angle_gamma   90.00
#
_symmetry.space_group_name_H-M   'P 1'
#
loop_
_entity.id
_entity.type
_entity.pdbx_description
1 polymer ?
#
loop_
_entity_poly.entity_id
_entity_poly.type
_entity_poly.pdbx_seq_one_letter_code
_entity_poly.pdbx_strand_id
1 'polypeptide(L)'
;MDRTITYVGAVPSVRDQLNPQRSTMIALGYILQMMLGTETVVDGFACTPAASGVGITLAPGTITQFTVVDQSSFGTLTADSDPLVKMGVNTESTTLDLSVPTTAGYSQNYLVEALFLEQDVDPLVLQFYNPANPAQPFSGPGGGEASVNTTRAQTVSLQVKAGVAASAGTQATPAVDAGWTGLYVVTVNAGAVNIVQSNISVYPSAPFLPNKLTGLRKPVIGGTLNFYISPLGSDLALGTTALTPLATIQQALTIAAEQYDLSASTITINLANGTYNGFSLAGTSISTPVSIVGNLTVPGNVVIQGVNLSAVTATKSSNLTINGVHLTATGTSASYYNVGSCIVCTTDAGVLIGPQVEFGIAGTSHIDCWTGGSVSVETLGPNEASGYKIVGGASQHISCNSGGYVAIADAPFTLTGTPNFSGAFIVCSNGLVAAYGSTFTGAATGTRYSVSLGGVIDTAGGGPNYLPGSVAGYADTATCGVYA
;
A
#
# COMPACT_ATOMS: atom_id res chain seq x y z
N MET A 1 -0.60 17.87 -34.81
CA MET A 1 -0.85 19.32 -34.63
C MET A 1 -0.95 19.94 -36.00
N ASP A 2 -2.08 20.58 -36.28
CA ASP A 2 -2.27 21.31 -37.53
C ASP A 2 -1.39 22.55 -37.54
N ARG A 3 -0.87 22.90 -38.72
CA ARG A 3 0.04 24.03 -38.90
C ARG A 3 -0.47 24.90 -40.04
N THR A 4 -0.55 26.20 -39.79
CA THR A 4 -0.83 27.18 -40.83
C THR A 4 0.36 27.26 -41.79
N ILE A 5 0.08 27.26 -43.10
CA ILE A 5 1.10 27.46 -44.14
C ILE A 5 1.12 28.93 -44.50
N THR A 6 2.28 29.58 -44.33
CA THR A 6 2.52 30.96 -44.76
C THR A 6 3.43 30.96 -45.99
N TYR A 7 3.11 31.79 -46.99
CA TYR A 7 3.84 31.85 -48.26
C TYR A 7 4.76 33.08 -48.34
N VAL A 8 5.85 32.95 -49.09
CA VAL A 8 6.73 34.08 -49.41
C VAL A 8 5.94 35.12 -50.22
N GLY A 9 5.97 36.38 -49.79
CA GLY A 9 5.24 37.48 -50.42
C GLY A 9 3.78 37.63 -49.99
N ALA A 10 3.25 36.76 -49.10
CA ALA A 10 1.94 36.94 -48.51
C ALA A 10 1.96 38.06 -47.45
N VAL A 11 0.87 38.85 -47.38
CA VAL A 11 0.70 39.88 -46.34
C VAL A 11 0.40 39.18 -45.01
N PRO A 12 1.16 39.43 -43.92
CA PRO A 12 0.88 38.87 -42.61
C PRO A 12 -0.51 39.30 -42.12
N SER A 13 -1.27 38.34 -41.62
CA SER A 13 -2.55 38.54 -40.99
C SER A 13 -2.45 38.39 -39.48
N VAL A 14 -3.36 39.02 -38.73
CA VAL A 14 -3.43 38.83 -37.27
C VAL A 14 -3.68 37.35 -36.92
N ARG A 15 -4.33 36.59 -37.81
CA ARG A 15 -4.56 35.15 -37.64
C ARG A 15 -3.26 34.35 -37.62
N ASP A 16 -2.20 34.82 -38.29
CA ASP A 16 -0.89 34.15 -38.29
C ASP A 16 -0.23 34.18 -36.90
N GLN A 17 -0.63 35.13 -36.04
CA GLN A 17 -0.17 35.23 -34.65
C GLN A 17 -1.09 34.52 -33.66
N LEU A 18 -2.41 34.56 -33.90
CA LEU A 18 -3.40 34.01 -32.97
C LEU A 18 -3.58 32.49 -33.13
N ASN A 19 -3.52 31.96 -34.36
CA ASN A 19 -3.71 30.53 -34.61
C ASN A 19 -2.67 29.65 -33.89
N PRO A 20 -1.35 29.98 -33.90
CA PRO A 20 -0.37 29.19 -33.15
C PRO A 20 -0.67 29.13 -31.65
N GLN A 21 -1.13 30.24 -31.03
CA GLN A 21 -1.48 30.27 -29.61
C GLN A 21 -2.64 29.32 -29.29
N ARG A 22 -3.71 29.38 -30.09
CA ARG A 22 -4.85 28.44 -29.98
C ARG A 22 -4.42 27.00 -30.21
N SER A 23 -3.64 26.72 -31.26
CA SER A 23 -3.16 25.37 -31.57
C SER A 23 -2.29 24.78 -30.45
N THR A 24 -1.45 25.60 -29.81
CA THR A 24 -0.65 25.18 -28.65
C THR A 24 -1.56 24.83 -27.46
N MET A 25 -2.55 25.66 -27.15
CA MET A 25 -3.52 25.38 -26.10
C MET A 25 -4.28 24.06 -26.37
N ILE A 26 -4.76 23.85 -27.60
CA ILE A 26 -5.45 22.62 -28.00
C ILE A 26 -4.54 21.40 -27.80
N ALA A 27 -3.28 21.48 -28.24
CA ALA A 27 -2.33 20.39 -28.07
C ALA A 27 -2.09 20.05 -26.59
N LEU A 28 -1.93 21.08 -25.73
CA LEU A 28 -1.81 20.89 -24.29
C LEU A 28 -3.08 20.29 -23.68
N GLY A 29 -4.26 20.74 -24.10
CA GLY A 29 -5.53 20.23 -23.60
C GLY A 29 -5.73 18.74 -23.91
N TYR A 30 -5.40 18.29 -25.13
CA TYR A 30 -5.45 16.87 -25.46
C TYR A 30 -4.41 16.04 -24.67
N ILE A 31 -3.22 16.59 -24.42
CA ILE A 31 -2.23 15.93 -23.55
C ILE A 31 -2.78 15.79 -22.12
N LEU A 32 -3.39 16.84 -21.57
CA LEU A 32 -4.02 16.81 -20.25
C LEU A 32 -5.15 15.80 -20.20
N GLN A 33 -6.00 15.75 -21.22
CA GLN A 33 -7.10 14.80 -21.31
C GLN A 33 -6.62 13.35 -21.37
N MET A 34 -5.52 13.06 -22.08
CA MET A 34 -4.92 11.72 -22.11
C MET A 34 -4.37 11.29 -20.75
N MET A 35 -3.87 12.23 -19.95
CA MET A 35 -3.25 11.93 -18.64
C MET A 35 -4.25 11.92 -17.48
N LEU A 36 -5.21 12.83 -17.49
CA LEU A 36 -6.10 13.12 -16.35
C LEU A 36 -7.57 12.78 -16.63
N GLY A 37 -7.94 12.47 -17.87
CA GLY A 37 -9.33 12.32 -18.29
C GLY A 37 -10.04 13.66 -18.44
N THR A 38 -11.37 13.63 -18.40
CA THR A 38 -12.24 14.81 -18.58
C THR A 38 -12.80 15.37 -17.27
N GLU A 39 -12.53 14.71 -16.14
CA GLU A 39 -12.94 15.21 -14.83
C GLU A 39 -12.08 16.41 -14.41
N THR A 40 -12.64 17.28 -13.55
CA THR A 40 -11.85 18.35 -12.94
C THR A 40 -10.83 17.76 -11.98
N VAL A 41 -9.57 18.13 -12.16
CA VAL A 41 -8.45 17.74 -11.30
C VAL A 41 -7.75 18.99 -10.80
N VAL A 42 -7.37 18.98 -9.54
CA VAL A 42 -6.66 20.09 -8.88
C VAL A 42 -5.27 19.61 -8.47
N ASP A 43 -4.28 20.49 -8.59
CA ASP A 43 -2.93 20.24 -8.12
C ASP A 43 -2.31 21.48 -7.47
N GLY A 44 -1.43 21.28 -6.49
CA GLY A 44 -0.87 22.36 -5.69
C GLY A 44 -1.88 22.89 -4.67
N PHE A 45 -1.99 24.23 -4.55
CA PHE A 45 -2.89 24.90 -3.60
C PHE A 45 -2.79 24.37 -2.17
N ALA A 46 -1.57 24.08 -1.71
CA ALA A 46 -1.35 23.70 -0.32
C ALA A 46 -1.91 24.82 0.59
N CYS A 47 -2.84 24.46 1.47
CA CYS A 47 -3.52 25.40 2.36
C CYS A 47 -2.83 25.43 3.71
N THR A 48 -2.26 26.59 4.05
CA THR A 48 -1.61 26.86 5.34
C THR A 48 -2.27 28.04 6.04
N PRO A 49 -2.13 28.20 7.36
CA PRO A 49 -2.55 29.43 8.02
C PRO A 49 -1.86 30.65 7.43
N ALA A 50 -2.55 31.78 7.38
CA ALA A 50 -1.95 33.05 7.01
C ALA A 50 -0.91 33.49 8.06
N ALA A 51 0.09 34.28 7.63
CA ALA A 51 1.17 34.74 8.50
C ALA A 51 0.69 35.66 9.65
N SER A 52 -0.44 36.33 9.47
CA SER A 52 -1.07 37.18 10.49
C SER A 52 -2.59 37.23 10.29
N GLY A 53 -3.33 37.39 11.39
CA GLY A 53 -4.79 37.50 11.37
C GLY A 53 -5.51 36.16 11.20
N VAL A 54 -6.82 36.24 11.00
CA VAL A 54 -7.70 35.07 10.83
C VAL A 54 -7.89 34.83 9.34
N GLY A 55 -6.97 34.07 8.75
CA GLY A 55 -6.98 33.78 7.33
C GLY A 55 -6.16 32.54 6.99
N ILE A 56 -6.22 32.16 5.72
CA ILE A 56 -5.43 31.08 5.13
C ILE A 56 -4.66 31.58 3.91
N THR A 57 -3.54 30.94 3.62
CA THR A 57 -2.77 31.15 2.41
C THR A 57 -2.77 29.85 1.60
N LEU A 58 -3.15 29.96 0.33
CA LEU A 58 -3.07 28.89 -0.65
C LEU A 58 -1.82 29.11 -1.49
N ALA A 59 -0.94 28.11 -1.53
CA ALA A 59 0.24 28.12 -2.39
C ALA A 59 -0.15 28.13 -3.90
N PRO A 60 0.80 28.37 -4.82
CA PRO A 60 0.56 28.21 -6.26
C PRO A 60 -0.06 26.86 -6.60
N GLY A 61 -0.85 26.81 -7.67
CA GLY A 61 -1.59 25.62 -8.05
C GLY A 61 -2.30 25.74 -9.39
N THR A 62 -2.88 24.62 -9.81
CA THR A 62 -3.59 24.49 -11.09
C THR A 62 -4.91 23.76 -10.92
N ILE A 63 -5.84 24.05 -11.82
CA ILE A 63 -7.11 23.33 -11.96
C ILE A 63 -7.31 22.98 -13.43
N THR A 64 -7.81 21.79 -13.72
CA THR A 64 -8.27 21.42 -15.05
C THR A 64 -9.79 21.47 -15.12
N GLN A 65 -10.34 21.89 -16.26
CA GLN A 65 -11.77 21.84 -16.51
C GLN A 65 -12.06 21.43 -17.94
N PHE A 66 -13.00 20.51 -18.12
CA PHE A 66 -13.52 20.16 -19.43
C PHE A 66 -14.54 21.20 -19.87
N THR A 67 -14.21 21.94 -20.92
CA THR A 67 -15.01 23.04 -21.46
C THR A 67 -14.80 23.10 -22.97
N VAL A 68 -14.93 24.27 -23.59
CA VAL A 68 -14.71 24.47 -25.02
C VAL A 68 -13.42 25.26 -25.29
N VAL A 69 -12.87 25.13 -26.50
CA VAL A 69 -11.65 25.84 -26.93
C VAL A 69 -11.74 27.34 -26.65
N ASP A 70 -12.79 28.01 -27.12
CA ASP A 70 -13.01 29.45 -26.94
C ASP A 70 -14.51 29.75 -26.79
N GLN A 71 -14.95 30.15 -25.60
CA GLN A 71 -16.36 30.54 -25.37
C GLN A 71 -16.73 31.85 -26.09
N SER A 72 -15.76 32.74 -26.25
CA SER A 72 -15.89 34.02 -26.95
C SER A 72 -14.77 34.17 -27.98
N SER A 73 -14.92 35.10 -28.93
CA SER A 73 -13.88 35.37 -29.93
C SER A 73 -12.54 35.71 -29.28
N PHE A 74 -11.45 35.14 -29.78
CA PHE A 74 -10.09 35.48 -29.37
C PHE A 74 -9.46 36.39 -30.43
N GLY A 75 -9.45 37.70 -30.16
CA GLY A 75 -9.05 38.70 -31.14
C GLY A 75 -9.90 38.62 -32.42
N THR A 76 -9.27 38.28 -33.55
CA THR A 76 -9.97 38.12 -34.85
C THR A 76 -10.46 36.70 -35.13
N LEU A 77 -10.13 35.74 -34.25
CA LEU A 77 -10.63 34.38 -34.34
C LEU A 77 -12.02 34.31 -33.71
N THR A 78 -12.96 33.67 -34.39
CA THR A 78 -14.30 33.43 -33.85
C THR A 78 -14.23 32.48 -32.64
N ALA A 79 -15.27 32.51 -31.81
CA ALA A 79 -15.46 31.49 -30.77
C ALA A 79 -15.43 30.09 -31.39
N ASP A 80 -14.99 29.12 -30.60
CA ASP A 80 -14.78 27.73 -30.99
C ASP A 80 -15.33 26.83 -29.88
N SER A 81 -16.43 26.15 -30.20
CA SER A 81 -17.18 25.34 -29.25
C SER A 81 -16.69 23.90 -29.16
N ASP A 82 -15.58 23.55 -29.82
CA ASP A 82 -15.05 22.20 -29.75
C ASP A 82 -14.62 21.88 -28.30
N PRO A 83 -14.91 20.68 -27.78
CA PRO A 83 -14.61 20.33 -26.41
C PRO A 83 -13.10 20.19 -26.18
N LEU A 84 -12.61 20.70 -25.05
CA LEU A 84 -11.21 20.67 -24.67
C LEU A 84 -11.07 20.71 -23.13
N VAL A 85 -10.14 19.93 -22.58
CA VAL A 85 -9.66 20.13 -21.21
C VAL A 85 -8.75 21.35 -21.18
N LYS A 86 -9.11 22.38 -20.42
CA LYS A 86 -8.30 23.59 -20.22
C LYS A 86 -7.69 23.60 -18.82
N MET A 87 -6.61 24.36 -18.66
CA MET A 87 -5.89 24.47 -17.39
C MET A 87 -5.85 25.93 -16.95
N GLY A 88 -6.31 26.19 -15.73
CA GLY A 88 -6.10 27.45 -15.03
C GLY A 88 -4.86 27.33 -14.14
N VAL A 89 -4.06 28.39 -14.06
CA VAL A 89 -2.82 28.41 -13.28
C VAL A 89 -2.75 29.67 -12.43
N ASN A 90 -2.45 29.51 -11.15
CA ASN A 90 -1.96 30.59 -10.29
C ASN A 90 -0.51 30.31 -9.93
N THR A 91 0.39 31.20 -10.31
CA THR A 91 1.84 31.07 -10.05
C THR A 91 2.26 31.69 -8.71
N GLU A 92 1.37 32.44 -8.07
CA GLU A 92 1.60 33.11 -6.79
C GLU A 92 0.64 32.61 -5.72
N SER A 93 1.00 32.83 -4.45
CA SER A 93 0.14 32.44 -3.33
C SER A 93 -1.02 33.42 -3.18
N THR A 94 -2.20 32.91 -2.83
CA THR A 94 -3.39 33.73 -2.56
C THR A 94 -3.75 33.65 -1.08
N THR A 95 -3.93 34.80 -0.42
CA THR A 95 -4.39 34.85 0.97
C THR A 95 -5.87 35.19 1.01
N LEU A 96 -6.65 34.41 1.76
CA LEU A 96 -8.09 34.59 1.94
C LEU A 96 -8.38 34.81 3.42
N ASP A 97 -8.98 35.96 3.73
CA ASP A 97 -9.39 36.32 5.08
C ASP A 97 -10.70 35.65 5.46
N LEU A 98 -10.81 35.28 6.74
CA LEU A 98 -11.98 34.64 7.32
C LEU A 98 -12.54 35.51 8.43
N SER A 99 -13.87 35.60 8.52
CA SER A 99 -14.51 36.25 9.65
C SER A 99 -14.55 35.34 10.88
N VAL A 100 -14.61 35.95 12.07
CA VAL A 100 -14.70 35.23 13.34
C VAL A 100 -16.14 35.26 13.83
N PRO A 101 -16.73 34.12 14.26
CA PRO A 101 -18.05 34.12 14.88
C PRO A 101 -18.09 34.99 16.14
N THR A 102 -19.14 35.80 16.29
CA THR A 102 -19.27 36.75 17.41
C THR A 102 -19.84 36.13 18.69
N THR A 103 -20.51 34.98 18.57
CA THR A 103 -21.15 34.30 19.72
C THR A 103 -20.16 33.38 20.41
N ALA A 104 -19.88 33.60 21.69
CA ALA A 104 -18.96 32.76 22.45
C ALA A 104 -19.39 31.28 22.45
N GLY A 105 -18.42 30.38 22.28
CA GLY A 105 -18.66 28.93 22.19
C GLY A 105 -19.17 28.43 20.83
N TYR A 106 -19.30 29.32 19.84
CA TYR A 106 -19.68 28.94 18.47
C TYR A 106 -18.44 28.76 17.58
N SER A 107 -18.60 27.93 16.56
CA SER A 107 -17.65 27.75 15.48
C SER A 107 -18.36 27.88 14.13
N GLN A 108 -17.60 28.17 13.08
CA GLN A 108 -18.11 28.29 11.72
C GLN A 108 -17.15 27.61 10.75
N ASN A 109 -17.69 26.78 9.87
CA ASN A 109 -16.92 26.18 8.79
C ASN A 109 -16.93 27.11 7.58
N TYR A 110 -15.77 27.32 6.98
CA TYR A 110 -15.59 27.99 5.70
C TYR A 110 -15.17 26.96 4.67
N LEU A 111 -15.89 26.89 3.56
CA LEU A 111 -15.50 26.09 2.40
C LEU A 111 -14.58 26.94 1.53
N VAL A 112 -13.38 26.45 1.26
CA VAL A 112 -12.47 27.00 0.26
C VAL A 112 -12.79 26.32 -1.06
N GLU A 113 -13.04 27.09 -2.11
CA GLU A 113 -13.38 26.55 -3.41
C GLU A 113 -12.65 27.28 -4.54
N ALA A 114 -12.48 26.55 -5.65
CA ALA A 114 -11.75 26.99 -6.82
C ALA A 114 -12.58 26.86 -8.10
N LEU A 115 -12.39 27.79 -9.03
CA LEU A 115 -13.02 27.80 -10.34
C LEU A 115 -11.98 28.13 -11.42
N PHE A 116 -12.01 27.39 -12.53
CA PHE A 116 -11.29 27.78 -13.73
C PHE A 116 -11.88 29.08 -14.28
N LEU A 117 -11.06 30.11 -14.43
CA LEU A 117 -11.47 31.41 -14.95
C LEU A 117 -10.68 31.76 -16.20
N GLU A 118 -11.42 31.99 -17.28
CA GLU A 118 -10.88 32.55 -18.52
C GLU A 118 -11.47 33.94 -18.75
N GLN A 119 -10.60 34.95 -18.86
CA GLN A 119 -11.00 36.33 -19.02
C GLN A 119 -9.99 37.13 -19.83
N ASP A 120 -10.48 38.11 -20.58
CA ASP A 120 -9.65 39.11 -21.24
C ASP A 120 -9.23 40.19 -20.23
N VAL A 121 -7.93 40.41 -20.10
CA VAL A 121 -7.29 41.30 -19.11
C VAL A 121 -6.27 42.24 -19.77
N ASP A 122 -5.62 43.05 -18.94
CA ASP A 122 -4.61 44.03 -19.34
C ASP A 122 -5.13 45.01 -20.43
N PRO A 123 -6.15 45.82 -20.10
CA PRO A 123 -6.68 46.83 -21.00
C PRO A 123 -5.62 47.88 -21.31
N LEU A 124 -5.31 48.07 -22.60
CA LEU A 124 -4.35 49.05 -23.07
C LEU A 124 -4.89 49.80 -24.30
N VAL A 125 -4.63 51.11 -24.38
CA VAL A 125 -4.93 51.90 -25.58
C VAL A 125 -3.85 51.59 -26.63
N LEU A 126 -4.15 50.68 -27.55
CA LEU A 126 -3.26 50.32 -28.66
C LEU A 126 -3.39 51.31 -29.82
N GLN A 127 -2.35 51.38 -30.65
CA GLN A 127 -2.39 52.10 -31.92
C GLN A 127 -2.95 51.21 -33.03
N PHE A 128 -3.87 51.74 -33.83
CA PHE A 128 -4.51 51.06 -34.96
C PHE A 128 -4.15 51.74 -36.29
N TYR A 129 -4.09 50.97 -37.37
CA TYR A 129 -3.83 51.50 -38.70
C TYR A 129 -4.95 52.46 -39.14
N ASN A 130 -4.54 53.64 -39.61
CA ASN A 130 -5.44 54.66 -40.16
C ASN A 130 -5.35 54.68 -41.69
N PRO A 131 -6.33 54.12 -42.41
CA PRO A 131 -6.29 54.08 -43.88
C PRO A 131 -6.44 55.46 -44.53
N ALA A 132 -7.04 56.43 -43.84
CA ALA A 132 -7.23 57.79 -44.36
C ALA A 132 -5.95 58.65 -44.21
N ASN A 133 -5.12 58.38 -43.20
CA ASN A 133 -3.82 59.01 -43.03
C ASN A 133 -2.82 58.03 -42.37
N PRO A 134 -2.07 57.26 -43.17
CA PRO A 134 -1.14 56.25 -42.65
C PRO A 134 -0.01 56.81 -41.77
N ALA A 135 0.29 58.11 -41.83
CA ALA A 135 1.29 58.75 -40.98
C ALA A 135 0.77 59.07 -39.55
N GLN A 136 -0.52 58.88 -39.31
CA GLN A 136 -1.20 59.19 -38.04
C GLN A 136 -2.06 58.01 -37.60
N PRO A 137 -1.49 57.00 -36.91
CA PRO A 137 -2.23 55.88 -36.37
C PRO A 137 -3.38 56.33 -35.47
N PHE A 138 -4.47 55.58 -35.47
CA PHE A 138 -5.56 55.78 -34.52
C PHE A 138 -5.13 55.37 -33.12
N SER A 139 -5.50 56.15 -32.11
CA SER A 139 -5.42 55.72 -30.70
C SER A 139 -6.71 55.02 -30.33
N GLY A 140 -6.65 53.73 -30.01
CA GLY A 140 -7.82 52.88 -29.82
C GLY A 140 -8.58 52.56 -31.12
N PRO A 141 -9.53 51.61 -31.08
CA PRO A 141 -10.31 51.22 -32.26
C PRO A 141 -11.03 52.43 -32.88
N GLY A 142 -10.82 52.65 -34.19
CA GLY A 142 -11.45 53.75 -34.92
C GLY A 142 -11.03 55.16 -34.48
N GLY A 143 -10.00 55.30 -33.65
CA GLY A 143 -9.53 56.59 -33.11
C GLY A 143 -10.31 57.09 -31.89
N GLY A 144 -11.12 56.23 -31.27
CA GLY A 144 -11.97 56.60 -30.14
C GLY A 144 -11.31 56.51 -28.75
N GLU A 145 -9.99 56.31 -28.67
CA GLU A 145 -9.20 56.22 -27.42
C GLU A 145 -9.61 55.09 -26.46
N ALA A 146 -10.55 54.22 -26.85
CA ALA A 146 -10.95 53.08 -26.04
C ALA A 146 -9.79 52.07 -25.92
N SER A 147 -9.54 51.62 -24.69
CA SER A 147 -8.61 50.53 -24.42
C SER A 147 -9.16 49.19 -24.90
N VAL A 148 -8.28 48.30 -25.32
CA VAL A 148 -8.60 46.91 -25.64
C VAL A 148 -7.77 45.99 -24.76
N ASN A 149 -8.37 44.89 -24.31
CA ASN A 149 -7.65 43.87 -23.55
C ASN A 149 -6.62 43.20 -24.45
N THR A 150 -5.43 42.97 -23.91
CA THR A 150 -4.28 42.48 -24.68
C THR A 150 -3.91 41.05 -24.35
N THR A 151 -4.53 40.44 -23.34
CA THR A 151 -4.24 39.07 -22.91
C THR A 151 -5.52 38.32 -22.53
N ARG A 152 -5.67 37.09 -23.01
CA ARG A 152 -6.68 36.12 -22.54
C ARG A 152 -6.03 35.28 -21.44
N ALA A 153 -6.32 35.57 -20.18
CA ALA A 153 -5.73 34.88 -19.05
C ALA A 153 -6.57 33.65 -18.65
N GLN A 154 -5.89 32.53 -18.40
CA GLN A 154 -6.47 31.30 -17.84
C GLN A 154 -5.92 31.08 -16.43
N THR A 155 -6.74 31.39 -15.43
CA THR A 155 -6.33 31.45 -14.01
C THR A 155 -7.27 30.60 -13.16
N VAL A 156 -6.95 30.50 -11.87
CA VAL A 156 -7.84 29.88 -10.89
C VAL A 156 -8.42 30.97 -10.01
N SER A 157 -9.74 31.17 -10.07
CA SER A 157 -10.44 31.97 -9.09
C SER A 157 -10.56 31.17 -7.79
N LEU A 158 -10.20 31.79 -6.67
CA LEU A 158 -10.23 31.19 -5.34
C LEU A 158 -11.13 32.03 -4.44
N GLN A 159 -12.03 31.37 -3.72
CA GLN A 159 -12.90 32.07 -2.76
C GLN A 159 -13.15 31.22 -1.51
N VAL A 160 -13.66 31.89 -0.49
CA VAL A 160 -14.14 31.28 0.76
C VAL A 160 -15.63 31.52 0.90
N LYS A 161 -16.38 30.45 1.11
CA LYS A 161 -17.81 30.48 1.39
C LYS A 161 -18.05 30.22 2.86
N ALA A 162 -18.64 31.19 3.55
CA ALA A 162 -18.97 31.08 4.95
C ALA A 162 -20.17 30.16 5.18
N GLY A 163 -20.05 29.18 6.07
CA GLY A 163 -21.16 28.37 6.57
C GLY A 163 -22.00 29.13 7.60
N VAL A 164 -22.91 28.44 8.29
CA VAL A 164 -23.66 29.02 9.41
C VAL A 164 -22.90 28.76 10.71
N ALA A 165 -22.66 29.80 11.50
CA ALA A 165 -22.07 29.65 12.83
C ALA A 165 -23.03 28.88 13.76
N ALA A 166 -22.52 27.85 14.44
CA ALA A 166 -23.28 27.02 15.37
C ALA A 166 -22.42 26.68 16.60
N SER A 167 -23.00 26.06 17.62
CA SER A 167 -22.24 25.57 18.77
C SER A 167 -21.07 24.69 18.31
N ALA A 168 -19.89 24.91 18.89
CA ALA A 168 -18.68 24.21 18.47
C ALA A 168 -18.88 22.69 18.41
N GLY A 169 -18.55 22.08 17.27
CA GLY A 169 -18.76 20.66 16.97
C GLY A 169 -20.06 20.34 16.22
N THR A 170 -20.96 21.31 16.03
CA THR A 170 -22.24 21.13 15.31
C THR A 170 -22.36 21.97 14.04
N GLN A 171 -21.34 22.78 13.73
CA GLN A 171 -21.33 23.62 12.55
C GLN A 171 -21.28 22.79 11.26
N ALA A 172 -22.06 23.20 10.27
CA ALA A 172 -22.15 22.53 8.98
C ALA A 172 -21.26 23.23 7.94
N THR A 173 -20.59 22.44 7.10
CA THR A 173 -19.88 22.94 5.92
C THR A 173 -20.91 23.37 4.86
N PRO A 174 -20.80 24.57 4.27
CA PRO A 174 -21.69 24.98 3.20
C PRO A 174 -21.48 24.14 1.93
N ALA A 175 -22.52 24.02 1.09
CA ALA A 175 -22.40 23.33 -0.19
C ALA A 175 -21.54 24.11 -1.18
N VAL A 176 -20.80 23.40 -2.03
CA VAL A 176 -19.99 23.96 -3.13
C VAL A 176 -20.88 24.75 -4.09
N ASP A 177 -20.39 25.91 -4.55
CA ASP A 177 -21.12 26.72 -5.55
C ASP A 177 -21.18 26.03 -6.92
N ALA A 178 -22.22 26.34 -7.69
CA ALA A 178 -22.40 25.75 -9.02
C ALA A 178 -21.21 26.12 -9.93
N GLY A 179 -20.54 25.12 -10.49
CA GLY A 179 -19.35 25.28 -11.32
C GLY A 179 -18.04 25.38 -10.55
N TRP A 180 -18.08 25.54 -9.22
CA TRP A 180 -16.90 25.57 -8.36
C TRP A 180 -16.50 24.17 -7.88
N THR A 181 -15.27 24.04 -7.42
CA THR A 181 -14.67 22.81 -6.88
C THR A 181 -14.23 23.05 -5.45
N GLY A 182 -14.80 22.34 -4.48
CA GLY A 182 -14.40 22.42 -3.08
C GLY A 182 -13.01 21.83 -2.85
N LEU A 183 -12.14 22.56 -2.14
CA LEU A 183 -10.75 22.17 -1.87
C LEU A 183 -10.52 21.83 -0.39
N TYR A 184 -10.88 22.75 0.51
CA TYR A 184 -10.63 22.64 1.93
C TYR A 184 -11.81 23.12 2.75
N VAL A 185 -11.89 22.65 3.99
CA VAL A 185 -12.78 23.17 5.03
C VAL A 185 -11.93 23.73 6.16
N VAL A 186 -12.17 24.99 6.52
CA VAL A 186 -11.50 25.67 7.63
C VAL A 186 -12.52 25.93 8.74
N THR A 187 -12.26 25.40 9.94
CA THR A 187 -13.11 25.66 11.12
C THR A 187 -12.57 26.85 11.90
N VAL A 188 -13.36 27.91 12.02
CA VAL A 188 -13.02 29.11 12.81
C VAL A 188 -13.84 29.14 14.09
N ASN A 189 -13.18 29.22 15.23
CA ASN A 189 -13.83 29.33 16.54
C ASN A 189 -14.07 30.79 16.93
N ALA A 190 -15.12 31.06 17.69
CA ALA A 190 -15.37 32.38 18.25
C ALA A 190 -14.17 32.88 19.08
N GLY A 191 -13.78 34.14 18.85
CA GLY A 191 -12.62 34.76 19.51
C GLY A 191 -11.25 34.33 18.97
N ALA A 192 -11.19 33.56 17.88
CA ALA A 192 -9.92 33.24 17.23
C ALA A 192 -9.19 34.53 16.76
N VAL A 193 -7.88 34.58 16.96
CA VAL A 193 -7.00 35.66 16.47
C VAL A 193 -6.04 35.18 15.38
N ASN A 194 -5.94 33.87 15.20
CA ASN A 194 -5.17 33.19 14.15
C ASN A 194 -5.81 31.83 13.82
N ILE A 195 -5.53 31.32 12.62
CA ILE A 195 -5.81 29.94 12.23
C ILE A 195 -4.58 29.08 12.54
N VAL A 196 -4.78 27.80 12.87
CA VAL A 196 -3.70 26.81 12.98
C VAL A 196 -3.96 25.64 12.03
N GLN A 197 -2.92 24.83 11.74
CA GLN A 197 -3.04 23.75 10.77
C GLN A 197 -4.16 22.74 11.10
N SER A 198 -4.41 22.47 12.38
CA SER A 198 -5.50 21.57 12.81
C SER A 198 -6.91 22.11 12.57
N ASN A 199 -7.06 23.40 12.23
CA ASN A 199 -8.33 23.96 11.79
C ASN A 199 -8.62 23.70 10.31
N ILE A 200 -7.62 23.30 9.54
CA ILE A 200 -7.70 23.12 8.09
C ILE A 200 -7.80 21.62 7.80
N SER A 201 -8.80 21.23 7.02
CA SER A 201 -8.99 19.86 6.56
C SER A 201 -9.29 19.84 5.07
N VAL A 202 -8.87 18.81 4.36
CA VAL A 202 -9.19 18.63 2.94
C VAL A 202 -10.68 18.37 2.81
N TYR A 203 -11.34 19.01 1.85
CA TYR A 203 -12.75 18.74 1.56
C TYR A 203 -12.87 17.29 1.03
N PRO A 204 -13.78 16.44 1.56
CA PRO A 204 -13.77 15.01 1.25
C PRO A 204 -13.89 14.64 -0.24
N SER A 205 -14.46 15.52 -1.07
CA SER A 205 -14.59 15.32 -2.51
C SER A 205 -13.63 16.22 -3.32
N ALA A 206 -12.61 16.79 -2.69
CA ALA A 206 -11.61 17.61 -3.39
C ALA A 206 -10.82 16.73 -4.37
N PRO A 207 -10.80 17.07 -5.67
CA PRO A 207 -10.18 16.23 -6.69
C PRO A 207 -8.68 16.50 -6.83
N PHE A 208 -7.96 16.49 -5.70
CA PHE A 208 -6.51 16.64 -5.72
C PHE A 208 -5.85 15.44 -6.42
N LEU A 209 -4.87 15.70 -7.29
CA LEU A 209 -4.11 14.65 -7.96
C LEU A 209 -3.35 13.81 -6.90
N PRO A 210 -3.71 12.52 -6.70
CA PRO A 210 -3.23 11.76 -5.55
C PRO A 210 -1.77 11.34 -5.66
N ASN A 211 -1.31 11.05 -6.88
CA ASN A 211 0.05 10.61 -7.17
C ASN A 211 0.61 11.32 -8.39
N LYS A 212 1.86 11.76 -8.31
CA LYS A 212 2.63 12.22 -9.47
C LYS A 212 3.12 11.04 -10.30
N LEU A 213 3.56 11.29 -11.54
CA LEU A 213 4.15 10.26 -12.42
C LEU A 213 5.30 9.49 -11.75
N THR A 214 6.09 10.15 -10.90
CA THR A 214 7.16 9.53 -10.10
C THR A 214 6.66 8.57 -9.02
N GLY A 215 5.40 8.69 -8.60
CA GLY A 215 4.73 7.76 -7.67
C GLY A 215 4.07 6.55 -8.36
N LEU A 216 4.10 6.47 -9.70
CA LEU A 216 3.48 5.36 -10.46
C LEU A 216 4.41 4.17 -10.70
N ARG A 217 5.72 4.29 -10.45
CA ARG A 217 6.66 3.16 -10.53
C ARG A 217 6.92 2.60 -9.14
N LYS A 218 6.70 1.29 -8.94
CA LYS A 218 7.14 0.62 -7.72
C LYS A 218 8.66 0.80 -7.57
N PRO A 219 9.17 1.39 -6.48
CA PRO A 219 10.59 1.48 -6.26
C PRO A 219 11.24 0.08 -6.28
N VAL A 220 12.35 -0.03 -7.02
CA VAL A 220 13.24 -1.19 -7.00
C VAL A 220 14.19 -1.00 -5.82
N ILE A 221 14.23 -1.95 -4.89
CA ILE A 221 15.19 -1.95 -3.79
C ILE A 221 16.30 -2.94 -4.10
N GLY A 222 17.53 -2.46 -4.26
CA GLY A 222 18.69 -3.35 -4.27
C GLY A 222 19.00 -3.80 -2.84
N GLY A 223 18.90 -5.10 -2.54
CA GLY A 223 19.25 -5.66 -1.24
C GLY A 223 18.06 -6.03 -0.35
N THR A 224 18.22 -5.96 0.97
CA THR A 224 17.21 -6.45 1.92
C THR A 224 16.21 -5.37 2.31
N LEU A 225 14.93 -5.62 2.00
CA LEU A 225 13.80 -4.84 2.49
C LEU A 225 13.43 -5.30 3.89
N ASN A 226 13.61 -4.41 4.86
CA ASN A 226 13.32 -4.68 6.27
C ASN A 226 11.96 -4.10 6.66
N PHE A 227 11.12 -4.93 7.25
CA PHE A 227 9.93 -4.52 7.98
C PHE A 227 10.11 -4.79 9.47
N TYR A 228 9.50 -3.93 10.29
CA TYR A 228 9.46 -4.02 11.74
C TYR A 228 8.00 -4.08 12.18
N ILE A 229 7.65 -5.11 12.95
CA ILE A 229 6.28 -5.38 13.36
C ILE A 229 6.24 -5.46 14.89
N SER A 230 5.28 -4.78 15.50
CA SER A 230 5.05 -4.76 16.95
C SER A 230 3.56 -4.86 17.23
N PRO A 231 3.10 -5.53 18.30
CA PRO A 231 1.68 -5.56 18.64
C PRO A 231 1.09 -4.16 18.92
N LEU A 232 1.96 -3.18 19.24
CA LEU A 232 1.60 -1.77 19.45
C LEU A 232 1.81 -0.90 18.19
N GLY A 233 2.12 -1.53 17.05
CA GLY A 233 2.31 -0.84 15.77
C GLY A 233 1.00 -0.39 15.13
N SER A 234 1.10 0.16 13.91
CA SER A 234 -0.06 0.59 13.13
C SER A 234 0.08 0.14 11.68
N ASP A 235 -0.94 -0.53 11.15
CA ASP A 235 -0.98 -0.97 9.75
C ASP A 235 -1.22 0.17 8.75
N LEU A 236 -1.39 1.41 9.25
CA LEU A 236 -1.34 2.64 8.47
C LEU A 236 0.10 3.16 8.28
N ALA A 237 1.09 2.60 8.97
CA ALA A 237 2.50 2.95 8.81
C ALA A 237 3.15 2.22 7.61
N LEU A 238 4.37 2.62 7.24
CA LEU A 238 5.17 1.91 6.24
C LEU A 238 5.91 0.69 6.81
N GLY A 239 6.16 0.65 8.12
CA GLY A 239 6.86 -0.47 8.78
C GLY A 239 8.35 -0.60 8.50
N THR A 240 8.98 0.32 7.76
CA THR A 240 10.39 0.20 7.34
C THR A 240 11.41 0.62 8.40
N THR A 241 10.94 1.09 9.56
CA THR A 241 11.80 1.44 10.71
C THR A 241 11.20 0.90 12.02
N ALA A 242 12.06 0.59 12.99
CA ALA A 242 11.62 0.13 14.30
C ALA A 242 10.82 1.18 15.11
N LEU A 243 10.92 2.47 14.76
CA LEU A 243 10.19 3.56 15.41
C LEU A 243 8.74 3.67 14.93
N THR A 244 8.44 3.15 13.74
CA THR A 244 7.12 3.17 13.12
C THR A 244 6.71 1.78 12.64
N PRO A 245 6.62 0.80 13.56
CA PRO A 245 6.35 -0.58 13.19
C PRO A 245 4.91 -0.78 12.73
N LEU A 246 4.70 -1.78 11.88
CA LEU A 246 3.38 -2.31 11.54
C LEU A 246 2.78 -3.09 12.71
N ALA A 247 1.45 -3.27 12.72
CA ALA A 247 0.78 -4.10 13.71
C ALA A 247 0.80 -5.59 13.30
N THR A 248 0.69 -5.86 11.99
CA THR A 248 0.54 -7.23 11.48
C THR A 248 1.63 -7.66 10.50
N ILE A 249 1.96 -8.96 10.54
CA ILE A 249 2.87 -9.60 9.58
C ILE A 249 2.26 -9.59 8.17
N GLN A 250 0.95 -9.84 8.07
CA GLN A 250 0.26 -9.88 6.79
C GLN A 250 0.31 -8.54 6.07
N GLN A 251 0.18 -7.41 6.78
CA GLN A 251 0.28 -6.09 6.17
C GLN A 251 1.68 -5.81 5.62
N ALA A 252 2.75 -6.28 6.28
CA ALA A 252 4.10 -6.16 5.76
C ALA A 252 4.26 -6.90 4.42
N LEU A 253 3.68 -8.10 4.30
CA LEU A 253 3.67 -8.86 3.05
C LEU A 253 2.84 -8.16 1.96
N THR A 254 1.68 -7.60 2.31
CA THR A 254 0.85 -6.83 1.36
C THR A 254 1.59 -5.61 0.83
N ILE A 255 2.20 -4.82 1.72
CA ILE A 255 3.01 -3.65 1.33
C ILE A 255 4.18 -4.08 0.45
N ALA A 256 4.88 -5.16 0.79
CA ALA A 256 5.97 -5.69 -0.03
C ALA A 256 5.51 -6.01 -1.46
N ALA A 257 4.39 -6.73 -1.60
CA ALA A 257 3.86 -7.14 -2.91
C ALA A 257 3.29 -5.96 -3.72
N GLU A 258 2.62 -5.00 -3.06
CA GLU A 258 1.89 -3.93 -3.73
C GLU A 258 2.75 -2.70 -4.03
N GLN A 259 3.69 -2.35 -3.15
CA GLN A 259 4.42 -1.08 -3.21
C GLN A 259 5.83 -1.22 -3.77
N TYR A 260 6.43 -2.42 -3.79
CA TYR A 260 7.82 -2.63 -4.19
C TYR A 260 7.97 -3.56 -5.39
N ASP A 261 9.03 -3.35 -6.17
CA ASP A 261 9.50 -4.33 -7.16
C ASP A 261 10.52 -5.26 -6.48
N LEU A 262 10.14 -6.53 -6.33
CA LEU A 262 10.85 -7.54 -5.53
C LEU A 262 11.89 -8.33 -6.33
N SER A 263 12.10 -8.01 -7.62
CA SER A 263 12.94 -8.81 -8.53
C SER A 263 14.42 -8.89 -8.15
N ALA A 264 14.92 -8.00 -7.30
CA ALA A 264 16.33 -7.96 -6.84
C ALA A 264 16.47 -7.77 -5.32
N SER A 265 15.41 -8.05 -4.54
CA SER A 265 15.38 -7.80 -3.09
C SER A 265 15.17 -9.08 -2.31
N THR A 266 15.63 -9.18 -1.07
CA THR A 266 15.12 -10.17 -0.09
C THR A 266 14.29 -9.45 0.96
N ILE A 267 13.34 -10.14 1.61
CA ILE A 267 12.48 -9.54 2.63
C ILE A 267 12.88 -10.07 4.02
N THR A 268 13.02 -9.18 4.99
CA THR A 268 13.19 -9.53 6.40
C THR A 268 12.10 -8.86 7.24
N ILE A 269 11.36 -9.64 8.01
CA ILE A 269 10.28 -9.21 8.90
C ILE A 269 10.78 -9.41 10.33
N ASN A 270 11.11 -8.30 10.99
CA ASN A 270 11.60 -8.25 12.36
C ASN A 270 10.43 -8.09 13.33
N LEU A 271 10.25 -9.05 14.22
CA LEU A 271 9.17 -9.07 15.20
C LEU A 271 9.70 -8.61 16.56
N ALA A 272 9.04 -7.60 17.14
CA ALA A 272 9.19 -7.29 18.55
C ALA A 272 8.58 -8.41 19.44
N ASN A 273 8.86 -8.37 20.73
CA ASN A 273 8.20 -9.29 21.67
C ASN A 273 6.69 -9.02 21.68
N GLY A 274 5.89 -10.08 21.61
CA GLY A 274 4.45 -10.00 21.58
C GLY A 274 3.77 -11.20 20.95
N THR A 275 2.45 -11.07 20.76
CA THR A 275 1.61 -12.07 20.09
C THR A 275 1.10 -11.51 18.78
N TYR A 276 1.24 -12.29 17.73
CA TYR A 276 0.87 -11.96 16.36
C TYR A 276 -0.11 -12.98 15.82
N ASN A 277 -1.06 -12.52 15.00
CA ASN A 277 -1.95 -13.43 14.27
C ASN A 277 -1.16 -14.23 13.22
N GLY A 278 -1.66 -15.42 12.91
CA GLY A 278 -1.14 -16.22 11.81
C GLY A 278 -1.22 -15.51 10.47
N PHE A 279 -0.32 -15.87 9.55
CA PHE A 279 -0.18 -15.21 8.24
C PHE A 279 0.00 -16.23 7.11
N SER A 280 -0.26 -15.78 5.88
CA SER A 280 -0.02 -16.58 4.67
C SER A 280 0.94 -15.89 3.71
N LEU A 281 1.90 -16.66 3.21
CA LEU A 281 2.82 -16.29 2.16
C LEU A 281 2.53 -17.11 0.90
N ALA A 282 2.21 -16.41 -0.19
CA ALA A 282 2.01 -17.02 -1.50
C ALA A 282 3.10 -16.57 -2.47
N GLY A 283 3.81 -17.52 -3.10
CA GLY A 283 4.90 -17.22 -4.04
C GLY A 283 4.44 -16.48 -5.30
N THR A 284 3.15 -16.55 -5.64
CA THR A 284 2.54 -15.74 -6.71
C THR A 284 2.55 -14.24 -6.42
N SER A 285 2.54 -13.86 -5.14
CA SER A 285 2.53 -12.45 -4.70
C SER A 285 3.93 -11.98 -4.33
N ILE A 286 4.75 -12.88 -3.77
CA ILE A 286 6.11 -12.60 -3.31
C ILE A 286 6.99 -13.75 -3.77
N SER A 287 7.72 -13.54 -4.87
CA SER A 287 8.59 -14.56 -5.49
C SER A 287 10.02 -14.62 -4.92
N THR A 288 10.32 -13.75 -3.96
CA THR A 288 11.65 -13.65 -3.33
C THR A 288 11.66 -14.27 -1.93
N PRO A 289 12.82 -14.74 -1.41
CA PRO A 289 12.91 -15.24 -0.04
C PRO A 289 12.45 -14.23 1.01
N VAL A 290 11.64 -14.71 1.95
CA VAL A 290 11.16 -13.98 3.12
C VAL A 290 11.72 -14.62 4.38
N SER A 291 12.36 -13.83 5.24
CA SER A 291 12.82 -14.26 6.56
C SER A 291 12.00 -13.62 7.67
N ILE A 292 11.42 -14.44 8.55
CA ILE A 292 10.79 -14.01 9.80
C ILE A 292 11.83 -14.12 10.91
N VAL A 293 12.06 -13.02 11.63
CA VAL A 293 13.04 -12.95 12.71
C VAL A 293 12.34 -12.48 13.98
N GLY A 294 12.15 -13.41 14.92
CA GLY A 294 11.68 -13.11 16.27
C GLY A 294 12.83 -12.94 17.27
N ASN A 295 12.64 -13.45 18.48
CA ASN A 295 13.61 -13.36 19.56
C ASN A 295 14.48 -14.63 19.64
N LEU A 296 15.71 -14.52 19.13
CA LEU A 296 16.67 -15.64 19.10
C LEU A 296 17.23 -16.03 20.48
N THR A 297 16.92 -15.29 21.55
CA THR A 297 17.36 -15.65 22.91
C THR A 297 16.24 -16.26 23.73
N VAL A 298 15.01 -15.78 23.55
CA VAL A 298 13.81 -16.22 24.27
C VAL A 298 12.64 -16.27 23.29
N PRO A 299 12.56 -17.31 22.44
CA PRO A 299 11.56 -17.39 21.37
C PRO A 299 10.12 -17.40 21.88
N GLY A 300 9.89 -17.86 23.11
CA GLY A 300 8.60 -17.77 23.80
C GLY A 300 8.04 -16.34 23.94
N ASN A 301 8.87 -15.30 23.80
CA ASN A 301 8.41 -13.91 23.81
C ASN A 301 7.80 -13.44 22.49
N VAL A 302 7.97 -14.19 21.40
CA VAL A 302 7.41 -13.86 20.07
C VAL A 302 6.50 -14.99 19.65
N VAL A 303 5.21 -14.83 19.91
CA VAL A 303 4.19 -15.84 19.64
C VAL A 303 3.50 -15.54 18.32
N ILE A 304 3.51 -16.48 17.38
CA ILE A 304 2.65 -16.44 16.19
C ILE A 304 1.53 -17.44 16.41
N GLN A 305 0.30 -16.95 16.44
CA GLN A 305 -0.87 -17.73 16.84
C GLN A 305 -1.91 -17.79 15.72
N GLY A 306 -2.20 -19.02 15.29
CA GLY A 306 -3.41 -19.32 14.52
C GLY A 306 -4.59 -19.57 15.47
N VAL A 307 -5.69 -18.82 15.31
CA VAL A 307 -6.96 -19.07 16.03
C VAL A 307 -8.05 -19.32 15.01
N ASN A 308 -8.49 -20.57 14.86
CA ASN A 308 -9.30 -21.06 13.75
C ASN A 308 -8.60 -20.92 12.37
N LEU A 309 -7.27 -20.86 12.38
CA LEU A 309 -6.38 -20.87 11.21
C LEU A 309 -5.01 -21.46 11.62
N SER A 310 -4.12 -21.67 10.65
CA SER A 310 -2.72 -22.06 10.89
C SER A 310 -1.88 -20.86 11.36
N ALA A 311 -0.79 -21.09 12.10
CA ALA A 311 0.09 -19.97 12.48
C ALA A 311 0.86 -19.43 11.27
N VAL A 312 1.32 -20.33 10.40
CA VAL A 312 2.06 -19.99 9.18
C VAL A 312 1.55 -20.85 8.03
N THR A 313 1.25 -20.21 6.90
CA THR A 313 0.86 -20.91 5.67
C THR A 313 1.73 -20.44 4.51
N ALA A 314 2.64 -21.31 4.06
CA ALA A 314 3.46 -21.13 2.87
C ALA A 314 2.85 -21.89 1.68
N THR A 315 2.65 -21.21 0.56
CA THR A 315 1.97 -21.78 -0.61
C THR A 315 2.49 -21.23 -1.94
N LYS A 316 2.20 -21.94 -3.04
CA LYS A 316 2.43 -21.51 -4.43
C LYS A 316 3.89 -21.11 -4.69
N SER A 317 4.83 -22.01 -4.38
CA SER A 317 6.27 -21.79 -4.57
C SER A 317 6.88 -20.65 -3.76
N SER A 318 6.26 -20.27 -2.63
CA SER A 318 6.85 -19.31 -1.69
C SER A 318 8.14 -19.85 -1.06
N ASN A 319 9.08 -18.98 -0.70
CA ASN A 319 10.30 -19.33 0.02
C ASN A 319 10.35 -18.57 1.36
N LEU A 320 10.21 -19.31 2.47
CA LEU A 320 10.09 -18.76 3.82
C LEU A 320 11.17 -19.33 4.75
N THR A 321 11.81 -18.47 5.54
CA THR A 321 12.64 -18.86 6.69
C THR A 321 11.99 -18.34 7.97
N ILE A 322 11.96 -19.16 9.03
CA ILE A 322 11.36 -18.80 10.32
C ILE A 322 12.39 -18.96 11.44
N ASN A 323 12.64 -17.91 12.22
CA ASN A 323 13.65 -17.91 13.28
C ASN A 323 13.11 -17.27 14.56
N GLY A 324 13.44 -17.85 15.73
CA GLY A 324 13.23 -17.18 17.02
C GLY A 324 11.77 -16.96 17.44
N VAL A 325 10.86 -17.86 17.08
CA VAL A 325 9.42 -17.71 17.37
C VAL A 325 8.82 -18.92 18.06
N HIS A 326 7.75 -18.68 18.80
CA HIS A 326 6.88 -19.69 19.38
C HIS A 326 5.59 -19.79 18.56
N LEU A 327 5.33 -20.95 17.96
CA LEU A 327 4.18 -21.17 17.08
C LEU A 327 3.07 -21.92 17.82
N THR A 328 1.84 -21.40 17.74
CA THR A 328 0.64 -22.08 18.26
C THR A 328 -0.48 -22.01 17.24
N ALA A 329 -1.31 -23.05 17.18
CA ALA A 329 -2.47 -23.04 16.29
C ALA A 329 -3.64 -23.78 16.96
N THR A 330 -4.70 -23.07 17.31
CA THR A 330 -5.85 -23.64 18.03
C THR A 330 -7.14 -23.37 17.27
N GLY A 331 -8.18 -24.17 17.50
CA GLY A 331 -9.48 -24.03 16.85
C GLY A 331 -9.83 -25.21 15.93
N THR A 332 -11.04 -25.18 15.40
CA THR A 332 -11.61 -26.23 14.55
C THR A 332 -11.56 -25.83 13.08
N SER A 333 -11.29 -26.79 12.19
CA SER A 333 -11.19 -26.55 10.75
C SER A 333 -12.49 -25.96 10.17
N ALA A 334 -12.40 -24.78 9.55
CA ALA A 334 -13.50 -24.19 8.79
C ALA A 334 -13.41 -24.49 7.27
N SER A 335 -12.28 -25.03 6.78
CA SER A 335 -12.04 -25.38 5.37
C SER A 335 -10.76 -26.20 5.16
N TYR A 336 -10.65 -26.86 4.00
CA TYR A 336 -9.54 -27.74 3.58
C TYR A 336 -8.14 -27.09 3.62
N TYR A 337 -8.07 -25.75 3.65
CA TYR A 337 -6.82 -24.96 3.71
C TYR A 337 -6.55 -24.28 5.07
N ASN A 338 -7.41 -24.47 6.08
CA ASN A 338 -7.33 -23.86 7.42
C ASN A 338 -7.26 -24.94 8.50
N VAL A 339 -6.23 -25.78 8.45
CA VAL A 339 -6.00 -26.80 9.47
C VAL A 339 -5.15 -26.16 10.56
N GLY A 340 -5.63 -26.20 11.82
CA GLY A 340 -5.03 -25.62 13.03
C GLY A 340 -3.63 -26.18 13.34
N SER A 341 -2.73 -26.00 12.39
CA SER A 341 -1.37 -26.46 12.34
C SER A 341 -0.43 -25.28 12.49
N CYS A 342 0.73 -25.48 13.11
CA CYS A 342 1.67 -24.38 13.30
C CYS A 342 2.26 -23.94 11.95
N ILE A 343 2.73 -24.89 11.14
CA ILE A 343 3.23 -24.63 9.79
C ILE A 343 2.43 -25.48 8.80
N VAL A 344 1.89 -24.83 7.77
CA VAL A 344 1.37 -25.47 6.57
C VAL A 344 2.27 -25.10 5.40
N CYS A 345 2.79 -26.10 4.70
CA CYS A 345 3.61 -25.94 3.50
C CYS A 345 3.01 -26.76 2.36
N THR A 346 2.56 -26.09 1.30
CA THR A 346 1.83 -26.73 0.21
C THR A 346 2.10 -26.10 -1.16
N THR A 347 1.74 -26.79 -2.24
CA THR A 347 1.81 -26.27 -3.62
C THR A 347 3.21 -25.78 -3.95
N ASP A 348 4.17 -26.70 -3.82
CA ASP A 348 5.60 -26.50 -4.13
C ASP A 348 6.29 -25.39 -3.32
N ALA A 349 5.69 -24.94 -2.21
CA ALA A 349 6.32 -23.99 -1.30
C ALA A 349 7.50 -24.61 -0.54
N GLY A 350 8.44 -23.77 -0.10
CA GLY A 350 9.55 -24.11 0.77
C GLY A 350 9.49 -23.36 2.09
N VAL A 351 9.66 -24.08 3.20
CA VAL A 351 9.85 -23.50 4.53
C VAL A 351 11.14 -24.04 5.15
N LEU A 352 12.05 -23.15 5.50
CA LEU A 352 13.23 -23.44 6.31
C LEU A 352 12.95 -23.05 7.77
N ILE A 353 12.96 -24.03 8.67
CA ILE A 353 12.87 -23.80 10.11
C ILE A 353 14.29 -23.53 10.61
N GLY A 354 14.57 -22.27 10.91
CA GLY A 354 15.85 -21.82 11.44
C GLY A 354 15.96 -22.02 12.96
N PRO A 355 17.00 -21.43 13.59
CA PRO A 355 17.26 -21.62 15.00
C PRO A 355 16.14 -21.05 15.89
N GLN A 356 16.05 -21.63 17.09
CA GLN A 356 15.23 -21.11 18.19
C GLN A 356 13.73 -21.03 17.85
N VAL A 357 13.21 -22.04 17.12
CA VAL A 357 11.77 -22.20 16.93
C VAL A 357 11.20 -23.11 18.02
N GLU A 358 10.01 -22.79 18.51
CA GLU A 358 9.28 -23.59 19.49
C GLU A 358 7.87 -23.89 18.99
N PHE A 359 7.47 -25.16 19.03
CA PHE A 359 6.10 -25.58 18.73
C PHE A 359 5.30 -25.74 20.03
N GLY A 360 4.34 -24.84 20.23
CA GLY A 360 3.32 -24.93 21.26
C GLY A 360 2.15 -25.82 20.83
N ILE A 361 0.96 -25.61 21.39
CA ILE A 361 -0.21 -26.44 21.09
C ILE A 361 -0.65 -26.25 19.63
N ALA A 362 -0.93 -27.35 18.94
CA ALA A 362 -1.61 -27.36 17.64
C ALA A 362 -2.91 -28.19 17.68
N GLY A 363 -3.95 -27.75 16.99
CA GLY A 363 -5.19 -28.51 16.81
C GLY A 363 -5.02 -29.73 15.89
N THR A 364 -4.16 -29.63 14.88
CA THR A 364 -3.88 -30.70 13.90
C THR A 364 -2.42 -31.12 13.93
N SER A 365 -1.52 -30.34 13.31
CA SER A 365 -0.12 -30.73 13.14
C SER A 365 0.83 -29.62 13.58
N HIS A 366 2.01 -29.91 14.12
CA HIS A 366 3.02 -28.84 14.19
C HIS A 366 3.53 -28.49 12.79
N ILE A 367 3.81 -29.50 11.97
CA ILE A 367 4.24 -29.35 10.59
C ILE A 367 3.28 -30.15 9.72
N ASP A 368 2.63 -29.48 8.76
CA ASP A 368 1.76 -30.08 7.77
C ASP A 368 2.27 -29.76 6.36
N CYS A 369 2.68 -30.80 5.65
CA CYS A 369 3.39 -30.68 4.39
C CYS A 369 2.75 -31.57 3.33
N TRP A 370 2.29 -30.98 2.23
CA TRP A 370 1.56 -31.71 1.20
C TRP A 370 1.62 -31.05 -0.18
N THR A 371 1.23 -31.76 -1.25
CA THR A 371 1.21 -31.24 -2.64
C THR A 371 2.52 -30.57 -3.02
N GLY A 372 3.62 -31.32 -2.95
CA GLY A 372 4.97 -30.85 -3.34
C GLY A 372 5.62 -29.85 -2.38
N GLY A 373 4.94 -29.48 -1.28
CA GLY A 373 5.55 -28.67 -0.23
C GLY A 373 6.83 -29.30 0.31
N SER A 374 7.77 -28.46 0.72
CA SER A 374 9.05 -28.85 1.30
C SER A 374 9.27 -28.10 2.61
N VAL A 375 9.53 -28.84 3.68
CA VAL A 375 9.93 -28.27 4.98
C VAL A 375 11.26 -28.87 5.37
N SER A 376 12.25 -28.04 5.66
CA SER A 376 13.54 -28.50 6.17
C SER A 376 13.92 -27.73 7.43
N VAL A 377 14.74 -28.35 8.26
CA VAL A 377 15.37 -27.69 9.41
C VAL A 377 16.74 -27.20 8.98
N GLU A 378 17.11 -26.01 9.43
CA GLU A 378 18.46 -25.49 9.25
C GLU A 378 19.44 -26.26 10.14
N THR A 379 20.39 -26.94 9.50
CA THR A 379 21.51 -27.59 10.18
C THR A 379 22.67 -26.61 10.24
N LEU A 380 22.93 -26.08 11.43
CA LEU A 380 24.02 -25.18 11.71
C LEU A 380 25.25 -25.95 12.23
N GLY A 381 26.41 -25.29 12.27
CA GLY A 381 27.66 -25.90 12.72
C GLY A 381 27.58 -26.44 14.17
N PRO A 382 28.55 -27.26 14.61
CA PRO A 382 28.49 -27.99 15.89
C PRO A 382 28.40 -27.13 17.17
N ASN A 383 28.56 -25.80 17.05
CA ASN A 383 28.48 -24.84 18.15
C ASN A 383 27.26 -23.89 18.04
N GLU A 384 26.34 -24.17 17.12
CA GLU A 384 25.16 -23.34 16.87
C GLU A 384 23.87 -24.12 17.18
N ALA A 385 22.85 -23.40 17.64
CA ALA A 385 21.59 -24.00 18.07
C ALA A 385 20.76 -24.46 16.86
N SER A 386 21.05 -25.67 16.35
CA SER A 386 20.24 -26.35 15.34
C SER A 386 19.00 -27.00 15.97
N GLY A 387 17.98 -27.26 15.16
CA GLY A 387 16.76 -27.90 15.60
C GLY A 387 15.79 -26.98 16.35
N TYR A 388 14.76 -27.58 16.95
CA TYR A 388 13.66 -26.84 17.59
C TYR A 388 13.12 -27.56 18.83
N LYS A 389 12.29 -26.84 19.60
CA LYS A 389 11.61 -27.41 20.76
C LYS A 389 10.16 -27.73 20.46
N ILE A 390 9.65 -28.75 21.13
CA ILE A 390 8.26 -29.18 21.12
C ILE A 390 7.75 -29.09 22.55
N VAL A 391 6.88 -28.13 22.81
CA VAL A 391 6.38 -27.84 24.17
C VAL A 391 4.86 -28.03 24.30
N GLY A 392 4.13 -28.08 23.19
CA GLY A 392 2.71 -28.42 23.15
C GLY A 392 2.43 -29.74 22.44
N GLY A 393 1.23 -30.29 22.65
CA GLY A 393 0.72 -31.46 21.93
C GLY A 393 -0.09 -31.09 20.69
N ALA A 394 -0.35 -32.09 19.84
CA ALA A 394 -1.11 -31.97 18.61
C ALA A 394 -1.80 -33.30 18.24
N SER A 395 -2.51 -33.38 17.11
CA SER A 395 -2.87 -34.70 16.56
C SER A 395 -1.63 -35.41 16.04
N GLN A 396 -0.76 -34.69 15.34
CA GLN A 396 0.56 -35.19 14.96
C GLN A 396 1.64 -34.11 15.04
N HIS A 397 2.89 -34.50 15.23
CA HIS A 397 3.97 -33.53 15.13
C HIS A 397 4.23 -33.18 13.67
N ILE A 398 4.39 -34.20 12.83
CA ILE A 398 4.60 -34.05 11.38
C ILE A 398 3.51 -34.81 10.62
N SER A 399 2.93 -34.15 9.65
CA SER A 399 2.01 -34.68 8.64
C SER A 399 2.66 -34.45 7.29
N CYS A 400 3.03 -35.52 6.57
CA CYS A 400 3.70 -35.44 5.28
C CYS A 400 2.96 -36.29 4.25
N ASN A 401 2.20 -35.64 3.37
CA ASN A 401 1.26 -36.33 2.48
C ASN A 401 1.36 -35.87 1.03
N SER A 402 0.79 -36.62 0.07
CA SER A 402 0.54 -36.16 -1.31
C SER A 402 1.72 -35.47 -2.01
N GLY A 403 2.91 -36.08 -1.98
CA GLY A 403 4.15 -35.57 -2.56
C GLY A 403 4.91 -34.58 -1.69
N GLY A 404 4.51 -34.38 -0.43
CA GLY A 404 5.25 -33.56 0.53
C GLY A 404 6.62 -34.14 0.88
N TYR A 405 7.53 -33.25 1.28
CA TYR A 405 8.87 -33.59 1.75
C TYR A 405 9.17 -32.86 3.07
N VAL A 406 9.56 -33.60 4.11
CA VAL A 406 9.98 -33.03 5.38
C VAL A 406 11.36 -33.56 5.77
N ALA A 407 12.33 -32.68 5.94
CA ALA A 407 13.67 -32.99 6.42
C ALA A 407 13.87 -32.45 7.84
N ILE A 408 13.86 -33.37 8.81
CA ILE A 408 14.21 -33.13 10.20
C ILE A 408 15.45 -33.96 10.53
N ALA A 409 16.45 -33.93 9.66
CA ALA A 409 17.68 -34.71 9.74
C ALA A 409 18.82 -33.92 10.40
N ASP A 410 19.79 -34.66 10.97
CA ASP A 410 21.05 -34.12 11.50
C ASP A 410 20.89 -32.97 12.52
N ALA A 411 19.80 -32.97 13.29
CA ALA A 411 19.49 -31.90 14.25
C ALA A 411 18.95 -32.42 15.60
N PRO A 412 19.18 -31.69 16.72
CA PRO A 412 18.62 -32.03 18.01
C PRO A 412 17.21 -31.43 18.20
N PHE A 413 16.28 -32.24 18.69
CA PHE A 413 14.91 -31.83 19.02
C PHE A 413 14.61 -32.09 20.49
N THR A 414 14.06 -31.09 21.18
CA THR A 414 13.78 -31.19 22.62
C THR A 414 12.28 -31.15 22.89
N LEU A 415 11.76 -32.16 23.58
CA LEU A 415 10.38 -32.27 24.01
C LEU A 415 10.27 -31.89 25.50
N THR A 416 9.38 -30.95 25.82
CA THR A 416 9.14 -30.50 27.21
C THR A 416 7.68 -30.72 27.57
N GLY A 417 7.40 -31.16 28.81
CA GLY A 417 6.03 -31.30 29.31
C GLY A 417 5.27 -32.55 28.84
N THR A 418 5.94 -33.52 28.21
CA THR A 418 5.36 -34.76 27.70
C THR A 418 4.18 -34.51 26.75
N PRO A 419 4.41 -33.87 25.59
CA PRO A 419 3.37 -33.59 24.63
C PRO A 419 2.69 -34.88 24.13
N ASN A 420 1.37 -34.81 23.95
CA ASN A 420 0.57 -35.90 23.42
C ASN A 420 0.32 -35.73 21.92
N PHE A 421 0.45 -36.82 21.17
CA PHE A 421 0.12 -36.91 19.75
C PHE A 421 -0.97 -37.94 19.52
N SER A 422 -2.22 -37.49 19.44
CA SER A 422 -3.38 -38.39 19.44
C SER A 422 -3.50 -39.26 18.19
N GLY A 423 -2.94 -38.84 17.06
CA GLY A 423 -2.78 -39.63 15.85
C GLY A 423 -1.47 -40.41 15.87
N ALA A 424 -0.36 -39.73 15.62
CA ALA A 424 1.00 -40.25 15.75
C ALA A 424 2.02 -39.09 15.80
N PHE A 425 3.25 -39.33 16.27
CA PHE A 425 4.31 -38.33 16.19
C PHE A 425 4.59 -37.95 14.73
N ILE A 426 4.76 -38.93 13.84
CA ILE A 426 4.84 -38.68 12.38
C ILE A 426 3.76 -39.48 11.64
N VAL A 427 2.96 -38.79 10.83
CA VAL A 427 2.04 -39.39 9.86
C VAL A 427 2.59 -39.12 8.47
N CYS A 428 2.81 -40.17 7.69
CA CYS A 428 3.29 -40.06 6.32
C CYS A 428 2.45 -40.91 5.36
N SER A 429 1.89 -40.28 4.33
CA SER A 429 1.05 -40.95 3.34
C SER A 429 1.31 -40.42 1.94
N ASN A 430 1.97 -41.19 1.08
CA ASN A 430 2.43 -40.71 -0.22
C ASN A 430 3.32 -39.46 -0.06
N GLY A 431 4.34 -39.52 0.80
CA GLY A 431 5.29 -38.43 1.05
C GLY A 431 6.63 -38.98 1.54
N LEU A 432 7.59 -38.11 1.82
CA LEU A 432 8.89 -38.48 2.35
C LEU A 432 9.23 -37.66 3.60
N VAL A 433 9.58 -38.35 4.68
CA VAL A 433 10.16 -37.74 5.88
C VAL A 433 11.57 -38.27 6.09
N ALA A 434 12.57 -37.40 5.97
CA ALA A 434 13.96 -37.69 6.30
C ALA A 434 14.24 -37.29 7.75
N ALA A 435 14.47 -38.26 8.62
CA ALA A 435 14.67 -38.08 10.06
C ALA A 435 15.99 -38.66 10.57
N TYR A 436 16.86 -39.16 9.69
CA TYR A 436 18.17 -39.72 10.03
C TYR A 436 19.08 -38.71 10.76
N GLY A 437 20.02 -39.21 11.56
CA GLY A 437 21.04 -38.38 12.23
C GLY A 437 20.51 -37.46 13.35
N SER A 438 19.20 -37.43 13.59
CA SER A 438 18.57 -36.57 14.59
C SER A 438 18.52 -37.19 15.97
N THR A 439 18.33 -36.33 16.98
CA THR A 439 18.19 -36.76 18.38
C THR A 439 16.94 -36.15 19.01
N PHE A 440 16.17 -36.96 19.74
CA PHE A 440 14.98 -36.51 20.46
C PHE A 440 15.20 -36.64 21.96
N THR A 441 15.20 -35.52 22.68
CA THR A 441 15.38 -35.50 24.14
C THR A 441 14.06 -35.14 24.81
N GLY A 442 13.62 -35.95 25.77
CA GLY A 442 12.32 -35.81 26.43
C GLY A 442 11.35 -36.94 26.04
N ALA A 443 10.14 -36.92 26.61
CA ALA A 443 9.13 -37.95 26.38
C ALA A 443 7.93 -37.38 25.60
N ALA A 444 7.20 -38.24 24.90
CA ALA A 444 5.89 -37.95 24.30
C ALA A 444 4.95 -39.16 24.46
N THR A 445 3.64 -38.92 24.45
CA THR A 445 2.63 -39.98 24.42
C THR A 445 1.97 -40.07 23.05
N GLY A 446 1.44 -41.25 22.72
CA GLY A 446 0.82 -41.55 21.43
C GLY A 446 1.66 -42.48 20.56
N THR A 447 1.15 -42.74 19.35
CA THR A 447 1.79 -43.62 18.35
C THR A 447 3.06 -42.98 17.79
N ARG A 448 4.16 -43.73 17.65
CA ARG A 448 5.43 -43.16 17.13
C ARG A 448 5.37 -42.74 15.67
N TYR A 449 4.77 -43.57 14.84
CA TYR A 449 4.63 -43.28 13.42
C TYR A 449 3.43 -44.01 12.83
N SER A 450 2.86 -43.44 11.77
CA SER A 450 1.90 -44.10 10.89
C SER A 450 2.31 -43.82 9.45
N VAL A 451 2.75 -44.85 8.73
CA VAL A 451 3.19 -44.72 7.34
C VAL A 451 2.35 -45.60 6.40
N SER A 452 1.86 -45.04 5.31
CA SER A 452 0.95 -45.71 4.35
C SER A 452 1.05 -45.11 2.94
N LEU A 453 0.32 -45.67 1.97
CA LEU A 453 0.18 -45.17 0.60
C LEU A 453 1.52 -44.80 -0.08
N GLY A 454 2.53 -45.67 0.05
CA GLY A 454 3.86 -45.47 -0.52
C GLY A 454 4.68 -44.38 0.19
N GLY A 455 4.22 -43.89 1.34
CA GLY A 455 4.98 -42.96 2.17
C GLY A 455 6.24 -43.59 2.74
N VAL A 456 7.25 -42.77 2.98
CA VAL A 456 8.55 -43.19 3.50
C VAL A 456 8.94 -42.33 4.70
N ILE A 457 9.29 -42.97 5.81
CA ILE A 457 9.97 -42.35 6.94
C ILE A 457 11.35 -43.00 7.03
N ASP A 458 12.38 -42.23 6.71
CA ASP A 458 13.78 -42.68 6.69
C ASP A 458 14.51 -42.20 7.94
N THR A 459 14.83 -43.14 8.81
CA THR A 459 15.59 -42.97 10.05
C THR A 459 17.01 -43.54 9.95
N ALA A 460 17.41 -44.03 8.77
CA ALA A 460 18.68 -44.72 8.52
C ALA A 460 19.01 -45.83 9.53
N GLY A 461 18.02 -46.66 9.88
CA GLY A 461 18.20 -47.79 10.80
C GLY A 461 18.07 -47.45 12.29
N GLY A 462 17.45 -46.32 12.65
CA GLY A 462 17.21 -45.92 14.04
C GLY A 462 16.32 -46.89 14.84
N GLY A 463 15.62 -47.80 14.16
CA GLY A 463 14.77 -48.82 14.76
C GLY A 463 13.36 -48.32 15.13
N PRO A 464 12.46 -49.22 15.55
CA PRO A 464 11.03 -48.90 15.74
C PRO A 464 10.73 -47.98 16.93
N ASN A 465 11.71 -47.71 17.78
CA ASN A 465 11.60 -46.84 18.96
C ASN A 465 12.32 -45.49 18.78
N TYR A 466 12.88 -45.22 17.59
CA TYR A 466 13.66 -44.01 17.31
C TYR A 466 12.86 -42.72 17.53
N LEU A 467 11.62 -42.68 17.03
CA LEU A 467 10.72 -41.55 17.19
C LEU A 467 10.03 -41.55 18.57
N PRO A 468 9.79 -40.38 19.18
CA PRO A 468 9.05 -40.25 20.44
C PRO A 468 7.63 -40.84 20.38
N GLY A 469 7.21 -41.48 21.48
CA GLY A 469 5.85 -42.02 21.63
C GLY A 469 5.79 -43.20 22.59
N SER A 470 4.63 -43.38 23.20
CA SER A 470 4.33 -44.46 24.16
C SER A 470 3.71 -45.69 23.51
N VAL A 471 3.16 -45.55 22.29
CA VAL A 471 2.51 -46.63 21.53
C VAL A 471 3.37 -46.97 20.30
N ALA A 472 3.47 -48.26 19.99
CA ALA A 472 4.24 -48.74 18.83
C ALA A 472 3.73 -48.12 17.51
N GLY A 473 4.65 -47.82 16.59
CA GLY A 473 4.29 -47.30 15.28
C GLY A 473 3.68 -48.36 14.36
N TYR A 474 3.04 -47.90 13.28
CA TYR A 474 2.39 -48.72 12.27
C TYR A 474 2.93 -48.39 10.87
N ALA A 475 3.36 -49.41 10.15
CA ALA A 475 3.72 -49.32 8.74
C ALA A 475 2.76 -50.21 7.94
N ASP A 476 1.94 -49.59 7.08
CA ASP A 476 0.94 -50.30 6.30
C ASP A 476 1.57 -51.04 5.13
N THR A 477 1.70 -52.35 5.26
CA THR A 477 2.25 -53.21 4.21
C THR A 477 1.33 -53.34 3.00
N ALA A 478 0.01 -53.15 3.16
CA ALA A 478 -0.94 -53.28 2.05
C ALA A 478 -0.81 -52.14 1.03
N THR A 479 -0.35 -50.98 1.50
CA THR A 479 -0.17 -49.79 0.68
C THR A 479 1.30 -49.39 0.53
N CYS A 480 2.23 -50.32 0.82
CA CYS A 480 3.68 -50.14 0.69
C CYS A 480 4.26 -48.98 1.53
N GLY A 481 3.72 -48.72 2.72
CA GLY A 481 4.34 -47.77 3.65
C GLY A 481 5.68 -48.28 4.18
N VAL A 482 6.70 -47.42 4.19
CA VAL A 482 8.07 -47.79 4.59
C VAL A 482 8.52 -46.97 5.81
N TYR A 483 8.95 -47.69 6.84
CA TYR A 483 9.71 -47.13 7.96
C TYR A 483 11.04 -47.88 8.04
N ALA A 484 12.16 -47.18 7.87
CA ALA A 484 13.48 -47.79 7.73
C ALA A 484 14.55 -47.08 8.57
#